data_AF-A0A376MJI9-F1
#
_entry.id   AF-A0A376MJI9-F1
#
_cell.length_a   1.000
_cell.length_b   1.000
_cell.length_c   1.000
_cell.angle_alpha   90.00
_cell.angle_beta   90.00
_cell.angle_gamma   90.00
#
_symmetry.space_group_name_H-M   'P 1'
#
loop_
_entity.id
_entity.type
_entity.pdbx_description
1 polymer ?
#
loop_
_entity_poly.entity_id
_entity_poly.type
_entity_poly.pdbx_seq_one_letter_code
_entity_poly.pdbx_strand_id
1 'polypeptide(L)' 'MAIGRLPKHKATLLGLGLRRIGHTVEREDTPAIRGMINAVSFMVKVEE' A
#
# COMPACT_ATOMS: atom_id res chain seq x y z
N MET A 1 1.43 3.23 11.69
CA MET A 1 0.25 4.10 11.53
C MET A 1 0.76 5.44 11.03
N ALA A 2 0.46 5.83 9.79
CA ALA A 2 1.02 7.05 9.20
C ALA A 2 0.31 8.29 9.77
N ILE A 3 0.82 8.83 10.87
CA ILE A 3 0.37 10.10 11.47
C ILE A 3 0.81 11.23 10.53
N GLY A 4 -0.14 11.98 9.96
CA GLY A 4 0.11 13.18 9.15
C GLY A 4 0.18 13.03 7.62
N ARG A 5 -0.10 11.85 7.05
CA ARG A 5 -0.05 11.67 5.57
C ARG A 5 -1.41 11.85 4.91
N LEU A 6 -1.38 12.25 3.62
CA LEU A 6 -2.58 12.50 2.82
C LEU A 6 -3.59 11.35 2.96
N PRO A 7 -4.89 11.65 3.12
CA PRO A 7 -5.93 10.64 3.27
C PRO A 7 -5.98 9.66 2.09
N LYS A 8 -5.54 10.09 0.90
CA LYS A 8 -5.39 9.25 -0.29
C LYS A 8 -4.44 8.07 -0.06
N HIS A 9 -3.24 8.31 0.48
CA HIS A 9 -2.29 7.22 0.74
C HIS A 9 -2.81 6.26 1.82
N LYS A 10 -3.51 6.78 2.84
CA LYS A 10 -4.14 5.94 3.85
C LYS A 10 -5.21 5.03 3.24
N ALA A 11 -6.02 5.56 2.30
CA ALA A 11 -6.99 4.77 1.55
C ALA A 11 -6.32 3.72 0.67
N THR A 12 -5.20 4.05 0.01
CA THR A 12 -4.42 3.09 -0.78
C THR A 12 -3.88 1.95 0.09
N LEU A 13 -3.28 2.24 1.24
CA LEU A 13 -2.80 1.22 2.18
C LEU A 13 -3.95 0.33 2.67
N LEU A 14 -5.12 0.90 2.95
CA LEU A 14 -6.32 0.14 3.31
C LEU A 14 -6.83 -0.73 2.15
N GLY A 15 -6.84 -0.22 0.92
CA GLY A 15 -7.25 -0.95 -0.29
C GLY A 15 -6.30 -2.12 -0.61
N LEU A 16 -5.00 -1.94 -0.36
CA LEU A 16 -4.00 -3.01 -0.43
C LEU A 16 -4.15 -4.04 0.71
N GLY A 17 -5.00 -3.79 1.71
CA GLY A 17 -5.21 -4.69 2.85
C GLY A 17 -4.18 -4.55 3.97
N LEU A 18 -3.35 -3.51 3.92
CA LEU A 18 -2.31 -3.24 4.92
C LEU A 18 -2.93 -2.51 6.12
N ARG A 19 -3.36 -3.30 7.11
CA ARG A 19 -4.08 -2.81 8.29
C ARG A 19 -3.18 -2.48 9.48
N ARG A 20 -1.98 -3.06 9.54
CA ARG A 20 -0.97 -2.89 10.61
C ARG A 20 0.45 -2.88 10.04
N ILE A 21 1.41 -2.32 10.79
CA ILE A 21 2.84 -2.33 10.40
C ILE A 21 3.32 -3.79 10.42
N GLY A 22 4.04 -4.22 9.38
CA GLY A 22 4.53 -5.60 9.24
C GLY A 22 3.48 -6.60 8.75
N HIS A 23 2.30 -6.13 8.30
CA HIS A 23 1.32 -6.99 7.65
C HIS A 23 1.74 -7.26 6.20
N THR A 24 1.90 -8.52 5.83
CA THR A 24 2.12 -8.95 4.46
C THR A 24 0.80 -9.44 3.86
N VAL A 25 0.52 -9.07 2.62
CA VAL A 25 -0.68 -9.50 1.89
C VAL A 25 -0.25 -9.80 0.47
N GLU A 26 -0.58 -11.00 0.00
CA GLU A 26 -0.35 -11.40 -1.39
C GLU A 26 -1.52 -10.90 -2.25
N ARG A 27 -1.19 -10.31 -3.40
CA ARG A 27 -2.16 -9.80 -4.37
C ARG A 27 -1.62 -10.04 -5.78
N GLU A 28 -2.53 -10.20 -6.74
CA GLU A 28 -2.19 -10.30 -8.14
C GLU A 28 -1.54 -9.01 -8.66
N ASP A 29 -0.48 -9.14 -9.47
CA ASP A 29 0.14 -8.01 -10.17
C ASP A 29 -0.78 -7.55 -11.31
N THR A 30 -1.73 -6.71 -10.93
CA THR A 30 -2.56 -5.98 -11.87
C THR A 30 -2.00 -4.57 -12.06
N PRO A 31 -2.13 -3.97 -13.27
CA PRO A 31 -1.66 -2.61 -13.52
C PRO A 31 -2.30 -1.58 -12.58
N ALA A 32 -3.52 -1.82 -12.12
CA ALA A 32 -4.18 -0.99 -11.11
C ALA A 32 -3.47 -1.04 -9.75
N ILE A 33 -3.11 -2.24 -9.27
CA ILE A 33 -2.37 -2.42 -8.02
C ILE A 33 -0.96 -1.83 -8.13
N ARG A 34 -0.27 -2.03 -9.26
CA ARG A 34 1.04 -1.42 -9.50
C ARG A 34 0.97 0.11 -9.46
N GLY A 35 -0.06 0.72 -10.04
CA GLY A 35 -0.30 2.16 -9.96
C GLY A 35 -0.54 2.65 -8.53
N MET A 36 -1.32 1.89 -7.75
CA MET A 36 -1.54 2.16 -6.33
C MET A 36 -0.25 2.05 -5.51
N ILE A 37 0.54 0.99 -5.72
CA ILE A 37 1.83 0.77 -5.06
C ILE A 37 2.80 1.90 -5.41
N ASN A 38 2.90 2.31 -6.67
CA ASN A 38 3.77 3.42 -7.08
C ASN A 38 3.46 4.72 -6.32
N ALA A 39 2.18 5.01 -6.07
CA ALA A 39 1.76 6.18 -5.29
C ALA A 39 2.17 6.10 -3.81
N VAL A 40 2.48 4.91 -3.27
CA VAL A 40 2.92 4.69 -1.89
C VAL A 40 4.23 3.91 -1.81
N SER A 41 5.06 3.90 -2.86
CA SER A 41 6.23 3.00 -2.96
C SER A 41 7.27 3.24 -1.86
N PHE A 42 7.32 4.47 -1.37
CA PHE A 42 8.16 4.92 -0.26
C PHE A 42 7.61 4.51 1.13
N MET A 43 6.47 3.80 1.18
CA MET A 43 5.81 3.33 2.42
C MET A 43 5.73 1.81 2.52
N VAL A 44 5.79 1.13 1.38
CA VAL A 44 5.58 -0.32 1.29
C VAL A 44 6.82 -0.95 0.69
N LYS A 45 7.18 -2.12 1.21
CA LYS A 45 8.22 -2.94 0.60
C LYS A 45 7.51 -4.01 -0.23
N VAL A 46 7.84 -4.06 -1.50
CA VAL A 46 7.35 -5.11 -2.41
C VAL A 46 8.42 -6.18 -2.46
N GLU A 47 8.03 -7.43 -2.25
CA GLU A 47 8.86 -8.61 -2.43
C GLU A 47 8.16 -9.45 -3.53
N GLU A 48 8.96 -9.97 -4.47
CA GLU A 48 8.51 -10.62 -5.71
C GLU A 48 8.50 -12.15 -5.54
#